data_AF-A0A2R7R3E1-F1
#
_entry.id   AF-A0A2R7R3E1-F1
#
_cell.length_a   1.000
_cell.length_b   1.000
_cell.length_c   1.000
_cell.angle_alpha   90.00
_cell.angle_beta   90.00
_cell.angle_gamma   90.00
#
_symmetry.space_group_name_H-M   'P 1'
#
loop_
_entity.id
_entity.type
_entity.pdbx_description
1 polymer ?
#
loop_
_entity_poly.entity_id
_entity_poly.type
_entity_poly.pdbx_seq_one_letter_code
_entity_poly.pdbx_strand_id
1 'polypeptide(L)'
;MRTGRWPDLADDQRQIDVEQVLVPNPDGSFTYRYARQSLATRVYHQTLCARDGMEAATGEGILSGAGTYGGWVCSSVQEDPAPRPNEPGR
;
A
#
# COMPACT_ATOMS: atom_id res chain seq x y z
N MET A 1 12.37 4.53 10.90
CA MET A 1 11.27 5.40 10.40
C MET A 1 11.87 6.39 9.42
N ARG A 2 11.22 6.61 8.28
CA ARG A 2 11.68 7.50 7.22
C ARG A 2 10.53 8.37 6.76
N THR A 3 10.80 9.64 6.49
CA THR A 3 9.82 10.59 5.98
C THR A 3 10.04 10.78 4.48
N GLY A 4 9.01 10.55 3.68
CA GLY A 4 9.01 10.81 2.25
C GLY A 4 8.08 11.97 1.90
N ARG A 5 8.37 12.64 0.79
CA ARG A 5 7.47 13.62 0.18
C ARG A 5 6.51 12.89 -0.75
N TRP A 6 5.22 13.05 -0.51
CA TRP A 6 4.17 12.41 -1.29
C TRP A 6 3.09 13.42 -1.69
N PRO A 7 2.31 13.16 -2.75
CA PRO A 7 1.21 14.03 -3.15
C PRO A 7 0.25 14.32 -2.00
N ASP A 8 -0.19 15.56 -1.87
CA ASP A 8 -1.36 15.86 -1.06
C ASP A 8 -2.59 15.31 -1.78
N LEU A 9 -3.32 14.38 -1.16
CA LEU A 9 -4.47 13.73 -1.81
C LEU A 9 -5.65 14.69 -2.02
N ALA A 10 -5.63 15.88 -1.41
CA ALA A 10 -6.60 16.95 -1.66
C ALA A 10 -6.16 17.91 -2.79
N ASP A 11 -4.87 17.97 -3.10
CA ASP A 11 -4.28 18.86 -4.11
C ASP A 11 -2.93 18.29 -4.60
N ASP A 12 -2.95 17.60 -5.74
CA ASP A 12 -1.76 16.92 -6.27
C ASP A 12 -0.59 17.86 -6.63
N GLN A 13 -0.84 19.17 -6.72
CA GLN A 13 0.23 20.16 -6.92
C GLN A 13 1.05 20.40 -5.64
N ARG A 14 0.55 19.93 -4.49
CA ARG A 14 1.22 20.01 -3.20
C ARG A 14 1.83 18.68 -2.82
N GLN A 15 2.84 18.75 -1.98
CA GLN A 15 3.50 17.60 -1.39
C GLN A 15 3.39 17.71 0.12
N ILE A 16 3.10 16.59 0.79
CA ILE A 16 3.07 16.45 2.23
C ILE A 16 4.15 15.48 2.68
N ASP A 17 4.55 15.62 3.95
CA ASP A 17 5.44 14.68 4.60
C ASP A 17 4.61 13.49 5.09
N VAL A 18 4.93 12.30 4.61
CA VAL A 18 4.34 11.05 5.12
C VAL A 18 5.44 10.17 5.66
N GLU A 19 5.27 9.79 6.92
CA GLU A 19 6.22 8.95 7.63
C GLU A 19 5.89 7.47 7.37
N GLN A 20 6.90 6.71 7.00
CA GLN A 20 6.82 5.26 6.83
C GLN A 20 7.81 4.55 7.77
N VAL A 21 7.33 3.52 8.45
CA VAL A 21 8.16 2.58 9.20
C VAL A 21 8.66 1.52 8.22
N LEU A 22 9.92 1.68 7.81
CA LEU A 22 10.65 0.76 6.95
C LEU A 22 11.68 -0.01 7.76
N VAL A 23 11.64 -1.35 7.71
CA VAL A 23 12.60 -2.23 8.37
C VAL A 23 13.69 -2.59 7.36
N PRO A 24 14.96 -2.20 7.55
CA PRO A 24 16.03 -2.53 6.60
C PRO A 24 16.32 -4.03 6.59
N ASN A 25 16.56 -4.57 5.41
CA ASN A 25 16.98 -5.96 5.19
C ASN A 25 18.48 -6.03 4.83
N PRO A 26 19.14 -7.19 5.01
CA PRO A 26 20.58 -7.34 4.73
C PRO A 26 20.99 -7.09 3.26
N ASP A 27 20.07 -7.29 2.32
CA ASP A 27 20.26 -7.06 0.89
C ASP A 27 20.07 -5.59 0.48
N GLY A 28 19.84 -4.69 1.45
CA GLY A 28 19.61 -3.26 1.22
C GLY A 28 18.17 -2.91 0.85
N SER A 29 17.27 -3.89 0.73
CA SER A 29 15.84 -3.65 0.59
C SER A 29 15.22 -3.23 1.93
N PHE A 30 13.95 -2.84 1.89
CA PHE A 30 13.17 -2.51 3.07
C PHE A 30 11.89 -3.33 3.13
N THR A 31 11.61 -3.88 4.30
CA THR A 31 10.33 -4.49 4.62
C THR A 31 9.36 -3.42 5.12
N TYR A 32 8.25 -3.25 4.40
CA TYR A 32 7.09 -2.46 4.80
C TYR A 32 6.01 -3.39 5.34
N ARG A 33 5.44 -3.07 6.50
CA ARG A 33 4.30 -3.79 7.09
C ARG A 33 3.20 -2.80 7.39
N TYR A 34 2.02 -2.99 6.79
CA TYR A 34 0.89 -2.08 6.94
C TYR A 34 0.51 -1.87 8.41
N ALA A 35 0.40 -2.95 9.18
CA ALA A 35 0.01 -2.90 10.60
C ALA A 35 1.02 -2.17 11.51
N ARG A 36 2.26 -1.94 11.05
CA ARG A 36 3.28 -1.20 11.81
C ARG A 36 3.29 0.29 11.51
N GLN A 37 2.49 0.74 10.54
CA GLN A 37 2.40 2.15 10.20
C GLN A 37 1.49 2.90 11.16
N SER A 38 1.73 4.21 11.29
CA SER A 38 0.85 5.10 12.04
C SER A 38 -0.58 5.06 11.45
N LEU A 39 -1.59 5.47 12.23
CA LEU A 39 -2.95 5.59 11.71
C LEU A 39 -3.01 6.53 10.51
N ALA A 40 -2.33 7.69 10.59
CA ALA A 40 -2.28 8.66 9.49
C ALA A 40 -1.68 8.06 8.21
N THR A 41 -0.57 7.34 8.31
CA THR A 41 0.08 6.66 7.19
C THR A 41 -0.81 5.57 6.58
N ARG A 42 -1.54 4.83 7.43
CA ARG A 42 -2.48 3.78 6.99
C ARG A 42 -3.67 4.36 6.22
N VAL A 43 -4.23 5.46 6.73
CA VAL A 43 -5.31 6.21 6.05
C VAL A 43 -4.79 6.78 4.73
N TYR A 44 -3.62 7.41 4.73
CA TYR A 44 -3.01 7.91 3.50
C TYR A 44 -2.85 6.81 2.44
N HIS A 45 -2.32 5.64 2.82
CA HIS A 45 -2.17 4.50 1.89
C HIS A 45 -3.51 4.04 1.32
N GLN A 46 -4.52 3.88 2.18
CA GLN A 46 -5.88 3.50 1.76
C GLN A 46 -6.47 4.51 0.79
N THR A 47 -6.42 5.79 1.14
CA THR A 47 -6.97 6.86 0.30
C THR A 47 -6.22 6.95 -1.01
N LEU A 48 -4.89 6.82 -1.02
CA LEU A 48 -4.09 6.81 -2.24
C LEU A 48 -4.54 5.70 -3.19
N CYS A 49 -4.63 4.46 -2.72
CA CYS A 49 -5.05 3.33 -3.56
C CYS A 49 -6.51 3.46 -4.03
N ALA A 50 -7.40 3.99 -3.18
CA ALA A 50 -8.80 4.17 -3.52
C ALA A 50 -9.02 5.17 -4.68
N ARG A 51 -8.09 6.10 -4.93
CA ARG A 51 -8.17 7.03 -6.08
C ARG A 51 -8.17 6.31 -7.42
N ASP A 52 -7.52 5.16 -7.48
CA ASP A 52 -7.43 4.31 -8.67
C ASP A 52 -8.41 3.12 -8.61
N GLY A 53 -9.37 3.13 -7.67
CA GLY A 53 -10.32 2.02 -7.47
C GLY A 53 -9.67 0.75 -6.91
N MET A 54 -8.50 0.87 -6.27
CA MET A 54 -7.76 -0.24 -5.67
C MET A 54 -7.81 -0.19 -4.15
N GLU A 55 -7.38 -1.28 -3.50
CA GLU A 55 -7.21 -1.35 -2.06
C GLU A 55 -5.74 -1.32 -1.67
N ALA A 56 -5.44 -0.73 -0.50
CA ALA A 56 -4.11 -0.80 0.07
C ALA A 56 -3.77 -2.23 0.48
N ALA A 57 -2.62 -2.73 0.04
CA ALA A 57 -2.12 -4.03 0.52
C ALA A 57 -1.86 -3.95 2.03
N THR A 58 -2.55 -4.80 2.79
CA THR A 58 -2.47 -4.84 4.26
C THR A 58 -1.43 -5.81 4.80
N GLY A 59 -0.75 -6.54 3.91
CA GLY A 59 0.29 -7.51 4.23
C GLY A 59 1.69 -6.90 4.43
N GLU A 60 2.69 -7.75 4.24
CA GLU A 60 4.09 -7.37 4.14
C GLU A 60 4.48 -7.14 2.68
N GLY A 61 5.23 -6.08 2.42
CA GLY A 61 5.80 -5.77 1.10
C GLY A 61 7.29 -5.51 1.20
N ILE A 62 8.04 -5.91 0.16
CA ILE A 62 9.46 -5.61 0.03
C ILE A 62 9.63 -4.45 -0.94
N LEU A 63 10.31 -3.40 -0.49
CA LEU A 63 10.67 -2.23 -1.28
C LEU A 63 12.17 -2.31 -1.56
N SER A 64 12.54 -2.53 -2.82
CA SER A 64 13.93 -2.63 -3.28
C SER A 64 14.18 -1.65 -4.43
N GLY A 65 15.45 -1.48 -4.83
CA GLY A 65 15.85 -0.54 -5.87
C GLY A 65 16.79 0.56 -5.38
N ALA A 66 17.58 1.11 -6.31
CA ALA A 66 18.47 2.22 -6.01
C ALA A 66 17.65 3.47 -5.66
N GLY A 67 17.94 4.08 -4.50
CA GLY A 67 17.24 5.28 -4.05
C GLY A 67 15.88 5.04 -3.38
N THR A 68 15.51 3.79 -3.07
CA THR A 68 14.27 3.48 -2.36
C THR A 68 14.22 4.18 -1.00
N TYR A 69 13.30 5.13 -0.89
CA TYR A 69 13.05 5.92 0.33
C TYR A 69 11.68 5.62 0.94
N GLY A 70 10.80 4.95 0.19
CA GLY A 70 9.43 4.60 0.56
C GLY A 70 8.66 4.02 -0.63
N GLY A 71 7.42 3.62 -0.39
CA GLY A 71 6.58 2.99 -1.42
C GLY A 71 5.18 2.64 -0.93
N TRP A 72 4.26 2.48 -1.87
CA TRP A 72 2.88 2.05 -1.63
C TRP A 72 2.57 0.88 -2.56
N VAL A 73 1.81 -0.08 -2.06
CA VAL A 73 1.41 -1.24 -2.85
C VAL A 73 -0.10 -1.31 -2.81
N CYS A 74 -0.71 -1.03 -3.95
CA CYS A 74 -2.13 -1.18 -4.16
C CYS A 74 -2.39 -2.51 -4.85
N SER A 75 -3.43 -3.21 -4.42
CA SER A 75 -3.93 -4.43 -5.06
C SER A 75 -5.33 -4.17 -5.60
N SER A 76 -5.63 -4.70 -6.77
CA SER A 76 -7.02 -4.81 -7.20
C SER A 76 -7.75 -5.73 -6.23
N VAL A 77 -8.98 -5.39 -5.85
CA VAL A 77 -9.89 -6.34 -5.25
C VAL A 77 -10.03 -7.48 -6.26
N GLN A 78 -9.46 -8.65 -5.97
CA GLN A 78 -9.99 -9.85 -6.61
C GLN A 78 -11.38 -10.00 -6.00
N GLU A 79 -12.40 -9.56 -6.73
CA GLU A 79 -13.72 -10.15 -6.55
C GLU A 79 -13.52 -11.64 -6.82
N ASP A 80 -13.37 -12.44 -5.75
CA ASP A 80 -13.54 -13.88 -5.86
C ASP A 80 -14.87 -14.07 -6.60
N PRO A 81 -14.89 -14.69 -7.80
CA PRO A 81 -16.14 -14.91 -8.50
C PRO A 81 -17.02 -15.71 -7.54
N ALA A 82 -18.16 -15.13 -7.15
CA ALA A 82 -19.09 -15.74 -6.23
C ALA A 82 -19.27 -17.22 -6.58
N PRO A 83 -19.25 -18.15 -5.60
CA PRO A 83 -19.46 -19.56 -5.88
C PRO A 83 -20.73 -19.70 -6.70
N ARG A 84 -20.61 -20.18 -7.94
CA ARG A 84 -21.78 -20.51 -8.77
C ARG A 84 -22.63 -21.48 -7.94
N PRO A 85 -23.91 -21.18 -7.66
CA PRO A 85 -24.77 -22.14 -6.98
C PRO A 85 -24.75 -23.43 -7.78
N ASN A 86 -24.42 -24.55 -7.11
CA ASN A 86 -24.43 -25.90 -7.68
C ASN A 86 -25.62 -26.08 -8.63
N GLU A 87 -25.35 -26.22 -9.93
CA GLU A 87 -26.31 -26.84 -10.84
C GLU A 87 -26.36 -28.34 -10.48
N PRO A 88 -27.50 -28.88 -10.06
CA PRO A 88 -27.63 -30.32 -9.86
C PRO A 88 -27.46 -31.01 -11.20
N GLY A 89 -26.50 -31.93 -11.27
CA GLY A 89 -26.29 -32.77 -12.44
C GLY A 89 -27.57 -33.50 -12.83
N ARG A 90 -27.84 -33.53 -14.13
CA ARG A 90 -28.86 -34.38 -14.76
C ARG A 90 -28.18 -35.47 -15.57
#